data_AF-A7RMN1-F1
#
_entry.id   AF-A7RMN1-F1
#
_cell.length_a   1.000
_cell.length_b   1.000
_cell.length_c   1.000
_cell.angle_alpha   90.00
_cell.angle_beta   90.00
_cell.angle_gamma   90.00
#
_symmetry.space_group_name_H-M   'P 1'
#
loop_
_entity.id
_entity.type
_entity.pdbx_description
1 polymer ?
#
loop_
_entity_poly.entity_id
_entity_poly.type
_entity_poly.pdbx_seq_one_letter_code
_entity_poly.pdbx_strand_id
1 'polypeptide(L)'
;MFSARLVLVFAVVLCIQLCNASWLDERAMTQEKRCNGKYQKCTSNSQCCDQKDYAKRKLRCLTQCDEGGCMKYKQCMFYAGTQK
;
A
#
# COMPACT_ATOMS: atom_id res chain seq x y z
N MET A 1 27.32 44.27 -9.91
CA MET A 1 26.75 44.27 -8.55
C MET A 1 25.30 43.80 -8.64
N PHE A 2 25.04 42.53 -8.38
CA PHE A 2 23.65 42.08 -8.26
C PHE A 2 23.05 42.76 -7.03
N SER A 3 21.95 43.49 -7.23
CA SER A 3 21.25 44.13 -6.12
C SER A 3 20.89 43.06 -5.08
N ALA A 4 21.18 43.30 -3.80
CA ALA A 4 20.90 42.34 -2.72
C ALA A 4 19.43 41.86 -2.73
N ARG A 5 18.51 42.69 -3.21
CA ARG A 5 17.10 42.35 -3.44
C ARG A 5 16.91 41.19 -4.43
N LEU A 6 17.67 41.16 -5.52
CA LEU A 6 17.55 40.11 -6.55
C LEU A 6 18.00 38.76 -5.98
N VAL A 7 19.10 38.75 -5.23
CA VAL A 7 19.63 37.53 -4.58
C VAL A 7 18.61 36.97 -3.58
N LEU A 8 17.98 37.86 -2.79
CA LEU A 8 16.98 37.46 -1.81
C LEU A 8 15.74 36.83 -2.47
N VAL A 9 15.26 37.41 -3.58
CA VAL A 9 14.11 36.87 -4.33
C VAL A 9 14.42 35.49 -4.89
N PHE A 10 15.60 35.30 -5.51
CA PHE A 10 15.99 33.99 -6.03
C PHE A 10 16.09 32.93 -4.93
N ALA A 11 16.64 33.28 -3.76
CA ALA A 11 16.73 32.36 -2.63
C ALA A 11 15.35 31.92 -2.12
N VAL A 12 14.40 32.86 -2.01
CA VAL A 12 13.03 32.55 -1.57
C VAL A 12 12.32 31.63 -2.58
N VAL A 13 12.44 31.91 -3.89
CA VAL A 13 11.82 31.08 -4.93
C VAL A 13 12.41 29.66 -4.93
N LEU A 14 13.73 29.53 -4.78
CA LEU A 14 14.40 28.23 -4.65
C LEU A 14 13.91 27.46 -3.42
N CYS A 15 13.78 28.12 -2.26
CA CYS A 15 13.24 27.50 -1.05
C CYS A 15 11.81 26.99 -1.24
N ILE A 16 10.94 27.77 -1.90
CA ILE A 16 9.56 27.36 -2.18
C ILE A 16 9.53 26.15 -3.12
N GLN A 17 10.36 26.14 -4.18
CA GLN A 17 10.44 25.00 -5.09
C GLN A 17 10.99 23.74 -4.42
N LEU A 18 12.03 23.87 -3.60
CA LEU A 18 12.58 22.75 -2.84
C LEU A 18 11.58 22.18 -1.83
N CYS A 19 10.81 23.06 -1.16
CA CYS A 19 9.69 22.60 -0.32
C CYS A 19 8.66 21.84 -1.17
N ASN A 20 8.17 22.42 -2.27
CA ASN A 20 7.14 21.77 -3.09
C ASN A 20 7.59 20.42 -3.65
N ALA A 21 8.88 20.25 -3.97
CA ALA A 21 9.43 18.99 -4.42
C ALA A 21 9.40 17.91 -3.34
N SER A 22 9.71 18.24 -2.08
CA SER A 22 9.62 17.28 -0.97
C SER A 22 8.17 16.86 -0.65
N TRP A 23 7.21 17.79 -0.71
CA TRP A 23 5.79 17.47 -0.43
C TRP A 23 5.15 16.54 -1.48
N LEU A 24 5.61 16.56 -2.73
CA LEU A 24 5.05 15.72 -3.80
C LEU A 24 5.51 14.26 -3.70
N ASP A 25 6.73 14.00 -3.22
CA ASP A 25 7.27 12.64 -3.08
C ASP A 25 6.52 11.84 -1.99
N GLU A 26 6.22 12.47 -0.85
CA GLU A 26 5.49 11.81 0.26
C GLU A 26 4.07 11.36 -0.15
N ARG A 27 3.37 12.15 -0.97
CA ARG A 27 2.01 11.80 -1.45
C ARG A 27 2.00 10.62 -2.41
N ALA A 28 3.08 10.36 -3.14
CA ALA A 28 3.15 9.22 -4.06
C ALA A 28 3.26 7.89 -3.28
N MET A 29 3.95 7.88 -2.14
CA MET A 29 4.05 6.70 -1.28
C MET A 29 2.78 6.44 -0.45
N THR A 30 2.01 7.48 -0.13
CA THR A 30 0.70 7.38 0.53
C THR A 30 -0.48 7.22 -0.43
N GLN A 31 -0.26 6.74 -1.66
CA GLN A 31 -1.32 5.97 -2.31
C GLN A 31 -1.43 4.64 -1.55
N GLU A 32 -2.01 4.77 -0.36
CA GLU A 32 -2.45 3.75 0.56
C GLU A 32 -3.10 2.67 -0.31
N LYS A 33 -2.32 1.62 -0.62
CA LYS A 33 -2.89 0.36 -1.06
C LYS A 33 -3.81 0.00 0.09
N ARG A 34 -5.10 0.36 -0.02
CA ARG A 34 -6.16 -0.20 0.78
C ARG A 34 -6.00 -1.70 0.62
N CYS A 35 -5.35 -2.30 1.59
CA CYS A 35 -5.13 -3.70 1.57
C CYS A 35 -6.48 -4.35 1.88
N ASN A 36 -6.73 -5.47 1.23
CA ASN A 36 -7.96 -6.21 1.35
C ASN A 36 -7.92 -6.96 2.68
N GLY A 37 -8.92 -6.69 3.52
CA GLY A 37 -9.12 -7.39 4.78
C GLY A 37 -9.54 -8.85 4.57
N LYS A 38 -9.81 -9.55 5.67
CA LYS A 38 -10.28 -10.95 5.64
C LYS A 38 -11.58 -11.08 4.81
N TYR A 39 -11.68 -12.14 4.01
CA TYR A 39 -12.80 -12.46 3.10
C TYR A 39 -13.04 -11.45 1.96
N GLN A 40 -12.20 -10.44 1.80
CA GLN A 40 -12.27 -9.53 0.67
C GLN A 40 -11.69 -10.19 -0.59
N LYS A 41 -12.27 -9.88 -1.74
CA LYS A 41 -11.78 -10.36 -3.04
C LYS A 41 -10.37 -9.87 -3.30
N CYS A 42 -9.54 -10.71 -3.85
CA CYS A 42 -8.17 -10.37 -4.21
C CYS A 42 -7.78 -11.09 -5.51
N THR A 43 -6.81 -10.56 -6.21
CA THR A 43 -6.17 -11.23 -7.35
C THR A 43 -4.76 -11.71 -7.01
N SER A 44 -4.09 -11.02 -6.08
CA SER A 44 -2.72 -11.28 -5.66
C SER A 44 -2.54 -11.21 -4.14
N ASN A 45 -1.61 -12.00 -3.60
CA ASN A 45 -1.28 -12.01 -2.17
C ASN A 45 -0.92 -10.62 -1.63
N SER A 46 -0.22 -9.80 -2.43
CA SER A 46 0.21 -8.45 -2.07
C SER A 46 -0.93 -7.43 -1.93
N GLN A 47 -2.17 -7.81 -2.27
CA GLN A 47 -3.34 -7.00 -1.98
C GLN A 47 -3.90 -7.29 -0.59
N CYS A 48 -3.65 -8.45 0.00
CA CYS A 48 -4.15 -8.76 1.33
C CYS A 48 -3.34 -8.03 2.40
N CYS A 49 -4.00 -7.56 3.45
CA CYS A 49 -3.31 -6.93 4.57
C CYS A 49 -2.40 -7.93 5.29
N ASP A 50 -1.28 -7.44 5.85
CA ASP A 50 -0.40 -8.19 6.74
C ASP A 50 -1.00 -8.43 8.15
N GLN A 51 -2.30 -8.69 8.21
CA GLN A 51 -2.97 -9.10 9.44
C GLN A 51 -2.58 -10.53 9.79
N LYS A 52 -2.35 -10.79 11.08
CA LYS A 52 -2.07 -12.11 11.63
C LYS A 52 -3.23 -12.57 12.50
N ASP A 53 -3.62 -13.82 12.30
CA ASP A 53 -4.57 -14.50 13.18
C ASP A 53 -3.91 -14.87 14.52
N TYR A 54 -4.69 -15.36 15.50
CA TYR A 54 -4.15 -15.82 16.80
C TYR A 54 -3.02 -16.86 16.64
N ALA A 55 -3.09 -17.69 15.59
CA ALA A 55 -2.07 -18.68 15.23
C ALA A 55 -0.88 -18.09 14.44
N LYS A 56 -0.69 -16.76 14.43
CA LYS A 56 0.36 -16.02 13.67
C LYS A 56 0.34 -16.23 12.15
N ARG A 57 -0.77 -16.72 11.60
CA ARG A 57 -0.96 -16.95 10.15
C ARG A 57 -1.26 -15.63 9.45
N LYS A 58 -0.62 -15.37 8.30
CA LYS A 58 -0.90 -14.18 7.48
C LYS A 58 -2.07 -14.41 6.53
N LEU A 59 -2.80 -13.35 6.21
CA LEU A 59 -3.78 -13.36 5.12
C LEU A 59 -3.06 -13.61 3.79
N ARG A 60 -3.58 -14.56 3.02
CA ARG A 60 -3.15 -14.86 1.65
C ARG A 60 -4.36 -14.87 0.73
N CYS A 61 -4.12 -14.59 -0.53
CA CYS A 61 -5.15 -14.60 -1.55
C CYS A 61 -5.42 -16.04 -1.99
N LEU A 62 -6.49 -16.63 -1.48
CA LEU A 62 -6.82 -18.04 -1.64
C LEU A 62 -8.23 -18.20 -2.19
N THR A 63 -8.43 -19.23 -3.01
CA THR A 63 -9.77 -19.67 -3.40
C THR A 63 -10.37 -20.48 -2.26
N GLN A 64 -11.60 -20.16 -1.83
CA GLN A 64 -12.35 -21.04 -0.94
C GLN A 64 -12.94 -22.17 -1.79
N CYS A 65 -12.71 -23.42 -1.39
CA CYS A 65 -13.35 -24.58 -1.97
C CYS A 65 -14.12 -25.27 -0.85
N ASP A 66 -15.43 -25.38 -1.01
CA ASP A 66 -16.34 -26.09 -0.11
C ASP A 66 -16.90 -27.34 -0.85
N GLU A 67 -17.72 -28.17 -0.20
CA GLU A 67 -18.30 -29.40 -0.79
C GLU A 67 -19.05 -29.16 -2.12
N GLY A 68 -19.60 -27.96 -2.31
CA GLY A 68 -20.29 -27.55 -3.54
C GLY A 68 -19.36 -27.06 -4.67
N GLY A 69 -18.04 -27.14 -4.49
CA GLY A 69 -17.03 -26.71 -5.46
C GLY A 69 -16.23 -25.48 -5.02
N CYS A 70 -15.31 -25.06 -5.89
CA CYS A 70 -14.46 -23.90 -5.65
C CYS A 70 -15.14 -22.60 -6.06
N MET A 71 -15.00 -21.56 -5.23
CA MET A 71 -15.40 -20.21 -5.60
C MET A 71 -14.66 -19.77 -6.87
N LYS A 72 -15.37 -19.08 -7.77
CA LYS A 72 -14.75 -18.52 -8.99
C LYS A 72 -13.76 -17.38 -8.71
N TYR A 73 -13.74 -16.87 -7.48
CA TYR A 73 -12.89 -15.75 -7.07
C TYR A 73 -12.01 -16.14 -5.90
N LYS A 74 -10.84 -15.50 -5.82
CA LYS A 74 -9.93 -15.61 -4.67
C LYS A 74 -10.28 -14.53 -3.65
N GLN A 75 -10.11 -14.86 -2.38
CA GLN A 75 -10.34 -13.95 -1.27
C GLN A 75 -9.21 -14.05 -0.23
N CYS A 76 -9.00 -12.97 0.53
CA CYS A 76 -7.96 -12.91 1.54
C CYS A 76 -8.36 -13.76 2.75
N MET A 77 -7.71 -14.91 2.94
CA MET A 77 -7.95 -15.81 4.05
C MET A 77 -6.66 -16.21 4.75
N PHE A 78 -6.75 -16.53 6.02
CA PHE A 78 -5.63 -17.10 6.74
C PHE A 78 -5.34 -18.49 6.18
N TYR A 79 -4.17 -18.65 5.56
CA TYR A 79 -3.77 -19.95 5.06
C TYR A 79 -3.56 -20.90 6.24
N ALA A 80 -4.43 -21.89 6.38
CA ALA A 80 -4.41 -22.87 7.47
C ALA A 80 -3.40 -24.02 7.26
N GLY A 81 -2.55 -23.96 6.24
CA GLY A 81 -1.77 -25.10 5.78
C GLY A 81 -0.96 -25.81 6.86
N THR A 82 -1.38 -27.04 7.17
CA THR A 82 -0.53 -28.23 7.06
C THR A 82 -1.18 -29.11 5.99
N GLN A 83 -0.84 -28.95 4.71
CA GLN A 83 -1.02 -30.08 3.78
C GLN A 83 0.20 -30.97 3.99
N LYS A 84 0.07 -31.90 4.93
CA LYS A 84 0.84 -33.14 4.99
C LYS A 84 -0.14 -34.26 4.74
#